data_AF-A0A8D2APN2-F1
#
_entry.id   AF-A0A8D2APN2-F1
#
_cell.length_a   1.000
_cell.length_b   1.000
_cell.length_c   1.000
_cell.angle_alpha   90.00
_cell.angle_beta   90.00
_cell.angle_gamma   90.00
#
_symmetry.space_group_name_H-M   'P 1'
#
loop_
_entity.id
_entity.type
_entity.pdbx_description
1 polymer ?
#
loop_
_entity_poly.entity_id
_entity_poly.type
_entity_poly.pdbx_seq_one_letter_code
_entity_poly.pdbx_strand_id
1 'polypeptide(L)'
;MSSSRLGLCLAVCLLNISEARKKYVVENIAKAAFEKNGQKHPEVSVLNIFSDQDYNRSVITIATSVDKLGSCVLAACLEAFQVIDMEVQGVHPCLGAVDLIPIALSGVGVEE
;
A
#
# COMPACT_ATOMS: atom_id res chain seq x y z
N MET A 1 -7.12 -9.84 -37.11
CA MET A 1 -7.77 -10.00 -35.80
C MET A 1 -6.71 -9.81 -34.74
N SER A 2 -6.68 -8.65 -34.09
CA SER A 2 -5.75 -8.41 -32.98
C SER A 2 -6.16 -9.34 -31.84
N SER A 3 -5.33 -10.35 -31.58
CA SER A 3 -5.50 -11.21 -30.41
C SER A 3 -5.24 -10.34 -29.20
N SER A 4 -6.31 -9.81 -28.59
CA SER A 4 -6.28 -9.22 -27.28
C SER A 4 -5.86 -10.33 -26.32
N ARG A 5 -4.56 -10.50 -26.10
CA ARG A 5 -4.10 -11.15 -24.87
C ARG A 5 -4.68 -10.27 -23.77
N LEU A 6 -5.70 -10.77 -23.08
CA LEU A 6 -6.02 -10.35 -21.73
C LEU A 6 -4.79 -10.73 -20.89
N GLY A 7 -3.69 -9.99 -21.08
CA GLY A 7 -2.53 -10.08 -20.23
C GLY A 7 -2.98 -9.66 -18.85
N LEU A 8 -2.68 -10.46 -17.84
CA LEU A 8 -2.96 -10.12 -16.45
C LEU A 8 -2.43 -8.70 -16.19
N CYS A 9 -3.35 -7.75 -16.01
CA CYS A 9 -3.02 -6.38 -15.66
C CYS A 9 -2.75 -6.36 -14.15
N LEU A 10 -1.47 -6.25 -13.79
CA LEU A 10 -1.03 -6.24 -12.40
C LEU A 10 -0.65 -4.82 -11.99
N ALA A 11 -1.06 -4.42 -10.81
CA ALA A 11 -0.61 -3.20 -10.15
C ALA A 11 0.20 -3.53 -8.91
N VAL A 12 1.26 -2.75 -8.67
CA VAL A 12 2.03 -2.77 -7.44
C VAL A 12 2.08 -1.37 -6.85
N CYS A 13 1.70 -1.24 -5.59
CA CYS A 13 1.78 -0.01 -4.82
C CYS A 13 2.86 -0.14 -3.75
N LEU A 14 3.72 0.87 -3.62
CA LEU A 14 4.69 0.99 -2.53
C LEU A 14 4.19 2.02 -1.52
N LEU A 15 3.24 1.65 -0.66
CA LEU A 15 2.62 2.59 0.27
C LEU A 15 3.62 3.01 1.36
N ASN A 16 3.97 4.29 1.38
CA ASN A 16 4.89 4.85 2.38
C ASN A 16 4.11 5.47 3.54
N ILE A 17 4.35 5.01 4.75
CA ILE A 17 3.67 5.47 5.97
C ILE A 17 4.67 5.97 7.02
N SER A 18 4.23 6.91 7.84
CA SER A 18 5.03 7.60 8.87
C SER A 18 5.02 6.88 10.22
N GLU A 19 5.16 5.56 10.20
CA GLU A 19 5.30 4.72 11.39
C GLU A 19 6.15 3.49 11.04
N ALA A 20 7.13 3.18 11.89
CA ALA A 20 7.96 1.98 11.76
C ALA A 20 8.31 1.32 13.11
N ARG A 21 8.12 2.04 14.22
CA ARG A 21 8.51 1.61 15.58
C ARG A 21 7.44 0.72 16.18
N LYS A 22 6.16 1.04 15.96
CA LYS A 22 5.01 0.22 16.39
C LYS A 22 4.68 -0.80 15.32
N LYS A 23 5.35 -1.95 15.36
CA LYS A 23 5.16 -3.05 14.40
C LYS A 23 3.69 -3.45 14.19
N TYR A 24 2.89 -3.51 15.24
CA TYR A 24 1.47 -3.87 15.13
C TYR A 24 0.65 -2.84 14.34
N VAL A 25 1.01 -1.56 14.39
CA VAL A 25 0.36 -0.51 13.60
C VAL A 25 0.62 -0.74 12.12
N VAL A 26 1.89 -0.95 11.75
CA VAL A 26 2.28 -1.22 10.36
C VAL A 26 1.61 -2.49 9.84
N GLU A 27 1.56 -3.56 10.65
CA GLU A 27 0.89 -4.80 10.28
C GLU A 27 -0.62 -4.64 10.13
N ASN A 28 -1.28 -3.82 10.95
CA ASN A 28 -2.72 -3.56 10.82
C ASN A 28 -3.04 -2.77 9.56
N ILE A 29 -2.23 -1.75 9.23
CA ILE A 29 -2.34 -1.00 7.98
C ILE A 29 -2.15 -1.92 6.77
N ALA A 30 -1.16 -2.83 6.82
CA ALA A 30 -0.94 -3.81 5.76
C ALA A 30 -2.12 -4.79 5.63
N LYS A 31 -2.70 -5.25 6.75
CA LYS A 31 -3.89 -6.11 6.76
C LYS A 31 -5.10 -5.43 6.15
N ALA A 32 -5.33 -4.15 6.46
CA ALA A 32 -6.42 -3.36 5.91
C ALA A 32 -6.40 -3.31 4.37
N ALA A 33 -5.23 -3.47 3.73
CA ALA A 33 -5.13 -3.52 2.28
C ALA A 33 -5.83 -4.74 1.65
N PHE A 34 -5.79 -5.90 2.32
CA PHE A 34 -6.30 -7.16 1.76
C PHE A 34 -7.42 -7.81 2.57
N GLU A 35 -7.84 -7.22 3.70
CA GLU A 35 -8.96 -7.70 4.52
C GLU A 35 -10.10 -6.69 4.55
N LYS A 36 -11.32 -7.17 4.27
CA LYS A 36 -12.55 -6.40 4.41
C LYS A 36 -13.58 -7.22 5.17
N ASN A 37 -14.13 -6.67 6.25
CA ASN A 37 -15.09 -7.35 7.13
C ASN A 37 -14.62 -8.74 7.62
N GLY A 38 -13.32 -8.88 7.89
CA GLY A 38 -12.70 -10.14 8.32
C GLY A 38 -12.51 -11.18 7.22
N GLN A 39 -12.75 -10.82 5.95
CA GLN A 39 -12.52 -11.70 4.80
C GLN A 39 -11.34 -11.22 3.97
N LYS A 40 -10.45 -12.15 3.61
CA LYS A 40 -9.30 -11.86 2.74
C LYS A 40 -9.74 -11.74 1.28
N HIS A 41 -9.26 -10.72 0.60
CA HIS A 41 -9.38 -10.59 -0.85
C HIS A 41 -8.35 -11.51 -1.53
N PRO A 42 -8.77 -12.50 -2.32
CA PRO A 42 -7.84 -13.45 -2.94
C PRO A 42 -6.92 -12.82 -3.98
N GLU A 43 -7.30 -11.66 -4.53
CA GLU A 43 -6.59 -10.94 -5.59
C GLU A 43 -5.65 -9.84 -5.07
N VAL A 44 -5.46 -9.77 -3.75
CA VAL A 44 -4.63 -8.74 -3.10
C VAL A 44 -3.60 -9.45 -2.23
N SER A 45 -2.35 -8.99 -2.30
CA SER A 45 -1.28 -9.56 -1.52
C SER A 45 -0.30 -8.48 -1.08
N VAL A 46 0.09 -8.52 0.18
CA VAL A 46 1.23 -7.74 0.69
C VAL A 46 2.48 -8.57 0.46
N LEU A 47 3.33 -8.13 -0.46
CA LEU A 47 4.54 -8.83 -0.86
C LEU A 47 5.70 -8.59 0.11
N ASN A 48 5.76 -7.39 0.69
CA ASN A 48 6.83 -6.99 1.60
C ASN A 48 6.38 -5.86 2.52
N ILE A 49 6.94 -5.82 3.73
CA ILE A 49 6.90 -4.67 4.63
C ILE A 49 8.34 -4.36 5.01
N PHE A 50 8.84 -3.23 4.55
CA PHE A 50 10.13 -2.70 4.97
C PHE A 50 9.89 -1.59 5.98
N SER A 51 10.64 -1.58 7.09
CA SER A 51 10.48 -0.60 8.17
C SER A 51 11.84 -0.09 8.61
N ASP A 52 12.01 1.23 8.65
CA ASP A 52 13.19 1.90 9.15
C ASP A 52 12.84 2.68 10.43
N GLN A 53 13.40 2.25 11.57
CA GLN A 53 13.05 2.78 12.88
C GLN A 53 13.61 4.18 13.14
N ASP A 54 14.76 4.50 12.55
CA ASP A 54 15.38 5.82 12.68
C ASP A 54 14.56 6.83 11.88
N TYR A 55 14.17 6.45 10.66
CA TYR A 55 13.35 7.27 9.78
C TYR A 55 11.90 7.36 10.26
N ASN A 56 11.48 6.45 11.14
CA ASN A 56 10.09 6.21 11.52
C ASN A 56 9.18 6.06 10.29
N ARG A 57 9.64 5.31 9.30
CA ARG A 57 8.97 5.18 8.00
C ARG A 57 8.94 3.74 7.54
N SER A 58 7.78 3.30 7.07
CA SER A 58 7.59 1.98 6.50
C SER A 58 7.10 2.05 5.06
N VAL A 59 7.52 1.06 4.27
CA VAL A 59 7.08 0.85 2.89
C VAL A 59 6.38 -0.50 2.80
N ILE A 60 5.07 -0.46 2.55
CA ILE A 60 4.23 -1.65 2.38
C ILE A 60 4.07 -1.88 0.87
N THR A 61 4.58 -3.00 0.37
CA THR A 61 4.47 -3.39 -1.03
C THR A 61 3.21 -4.21 -1.24
N ILE A 62 2.20 -3.63 -1.89
CA ILE A 62 0.90 -4.24 -2.15
C ILE A 62 0.82 -4.57 -3.63
N ALA A 63 0.55 -5.83 -3.97
CA ALA A 63 0.30 -6.27 -5.34
C ALA A 63 -1.15 -6.73 -5.49
N THR A 64 -1.78 -6.32 -6.58
CA THR A 64 -3.18 -6.67 -6.87
C THR A 64 -3.52 -6.45 -8.34
N SER A 65 -4.71 -6.87 -8.75
CA SER A 65 -5.25 -6.51 -10.06
C SER A 65 -5.55 -5.00 -10.11
N VAL A 66 -5.42 -4.41 -11.30
CA VAL A 66 -5.60 -2.96 -11.48
C VAL A 66 -6.97 -2.47 -10.98
N ASP A 67 -8.02 -3.27 -11.14
CA ASP A 67 -9.39 -2.93 -10.71
C ASP A 67 -9.57 -2.90 -9.19
N LYS A 68 -8.72 -3.60 -8.42
CA LYS A 68 -8.81 -3.65 -6.95
C LYS A 68 -7.90 -2.64 -6.27
N LEU A 69 -6.86 -2.16 -6.96
CA LEU A 69 -5.84 -1.26 -6.43
C LEU A 69 -6.41 -0.10 -5.61
N GLY A 70 -7.35 0.65 -6.19
CA GLY A 70 -7.91 1.84 -5.53
C GLY A 70 -8.56 1.52 -4.19
N SER A 71 -9.37 0.46 -4.12
CA SER A 71 -10.04 0.07 -2.88
C SER A 71 -9.08 -0.43 -1.80
N CYS A 72 -8.05 -1.18 -2.18
CA CYS A 72 -7.08 -1.77 -1.26
C CYS A 72 -6.15 -0.72 -0.68
N VAL A 73 -5.61 0.14 -1.54
CA VAL A 73 -4.72 1.23 -1.10
C VAL A 73 -5.50 2.24 -0.25
N LEU A 74 -6.74 2.58 -0.63
CA LEU A 74 -7.59 3.48 0.17
C LEU A 74 -7.87 2.91 1.56
N ALA A 75 -8.20 1.62 1.68
CA ALA A 75 -8.44 0.98 2.97
C ALA A 75 -7.22 1.06 3.89
N ALA A 76 -6.02 0.79 3.35
CA ALA A 76 -4.77 0.95 4.10
C ALA A 76 -4.51 2.42 4.49
N CYS A 77 -4.80 3.37 3.61
CA CYS A 77 -4.65 4.80 3.92
C CYS A 77 -5.60 5.26 5.02
N LEU A 78 -6.85 4.79 5.02
CA LEU A 78 -7.83 5.11 6.05
C LEU A 78 -7.42 4.55 7.41
N GLU A 79 -6.92 3.31 7.46
CA GLU A 79 -6.36 2.74 8.68
C GLU A 79 -5.18 3.58 9.16
N ALA A 80 -4.21 3.89 8.29
CA ALA A 80 -3.04 4.69 8.62
C ALA A 80 -3.42 6.06 9.20
N PHE A 81 -4.39 6.73 8.59
CA PHE A 81 -4.91 8.01 9.08
C PHE A 81 -5.54 7.92 10.49
N GLN A 82 -6.18 6.79 10.82
CA GLN A 82 -6.82 6.59 12.12
C GLN A 82 -5.83 6.27 13.24
N VAL A 83 -4.74 5.55 12.93
CA VAL A 83 -3.89 4.93 13.95
C VAL A 83 -2.50 5.56 14.08
N ILE A 84 -2.03 6.31 13.07
CA ILE A 84 -0.72 6.97 13.12
C ILE A 84 -0.86 8.33 13.81
N ASP A 85 -0.06 8.51 14.86
CA ASP A 85 0.09 9.77 15.56
C ASP A 85 1.18 10.63 14.90
N MET A 86 0.78 11.75 14.32
CA MET A 86 1.67 12.66 13.59
C MET A 86 2.51 13.56 14.49
N GLU A 87 2.25 13.59 15.81
CA GLU A 87 3.13 14.29 16.76
C GLU A 87 4.47 13.54 16.95
N VAL A 88 4.51 12.25 16.63
CA VAL A 88 5.70 11.40 16.73
C VAL A 88 6.47 11.39 15.42
N GLN A 89 7.70 11.93 15.42
CA GLN A 89 8.54 12.04 14.23
C GLN A 89 9.78 11.14 14.27
N GLY A 90 10.26 10.78 13.07
CA GLY A 90 11.58 10.19 12.83
C GLY A 90 12.54 11.21 12.20
N VAL A 91 13.74 10.76 11.83
CA VAL A 91 14.74 11.65 11.19
C VAL A 91 14.45 11.94 9.71
N HIS A 92 13.52 11.20 9.10
CA HIS A 92 13.08 11.42 7.74
C HIS A 92 11.89 12.39 7.72
N PRO A 93 11.90 13.45 6.90
CA PRO A 93 10.76 14.35 6.77
C PRO A 93 9.50 13.58 6.34
N CYS A 94 8.38 13.85 6.99
CA CYS A 94 7.08 13.33 6.59
C CYS A 94 6.12 14.48 6.25
N LEU A 95 5.21 14.23 5.30
CA LEU A 95 4.14 15.14 4.90
C LEU A 95 2.81 14.75 5.56
N GLY A 96 2.64 13.48 5.92
CA GLY A 96 1.42 12.96 6.54
C GLY A 96 1.56 11.55 7.06
N ALA A 97 0.47 10.97 7.57
CA ALA A 97 0.45 9.57 8.01
C ALA A 97 0.78 8.62 6.85
N VAL A 98 0.36 9.00 5.65
CA VAL A 98 0.76 8.42 4.36
C VAL A 98 1.50 9.50 3.57
N ASP A 99 2.77 9.26 3.24
CA ASP A 99 3.61 10.25 2.56
C ASP A 99 3.54 10.15 1.04
N LEU A 100 3.56 8.92 0.51
CA LEU A 100 3.76 8.67 -0.91
C LEU A 100 3.13 7.33 -1.30
N ILE A 101 2.45 7.33 -2.45
CA ILE A 101 1.75 6.16 -3.01
C ILE A 101 2.20 5.93 -4.46
N PRO A 102 3.46 5.48 -4.70
CA PRO A 102 3.90 5.10 -6.04
C PRO A 102 3.15 3.87 -6.52
N ILE A 103 2.69 3.91 -7.77
CA ILE A 103 1.99 2.82 -8.43
C ILE A 103 2.78 2.45 -9.68
N ALA A 104 3.13 1.17 -9.79
CA ALA A 104 3.67 0.56 -10.99
C ALA A 104 2.60 -0.35 -11.61
N LEU A 105 2.44 -0.26 -12.93
CA LEU A 105 1.47 -1.04 -13.69
C LEU A 105 2.20 -1.96 -14.66
N SER A 106 1.71 -3.17 -14.84
CA SER A 106 2.21 -4.14 -15.81
C SER A 106 1.07 -4.71 -16.63
N GLY A 107 1.28 -4.91 -17.92
CA GLY A 107 0.25 -5.39 -18.85
C GLY A 107 -0.76 -4.32 -19.29
N VAL A 108 -0.52 -3.05 -18.94
CA VAL A 108 -1.37 -1.91 -19.27
C VAL A 108 -0.66 -1.04 -20.30
N GLY A 109 -1.34 -0.70 -21.40
CA GLY A 109 -0.87 0.35 -22.30
C GLY A 109 -1.01 1.70 -21.58
N VAL A 110 0.07 2.48 -21.54
CA VAL A 110 -0.04 3.88 -21.13
C VAL A 110 -0.51 4.63 -22.37
N GLU A 111 -1.78 5.00 -22.42
CA GLU A 111 -2.24 6.00 -23.39
C GLU A 111 -1.84 7.37 -22.84
N GLU A 112 -1.06 8.12 -23.63
CA GLU A 112 -0.62 9.49 -23.32
C GLU A 112 -1.78 10.48 -23.28
#